data_AF-A0A428ZG27-F1
#
_entry.id   AF-A0A428ZG27-F1
#
_cell.length_a   1.000
_cell.length_b   1.000
_cell.length_c   1.000
_cell.angle_alpha   90.00
_cell.angle_beta   90.00
_cell.angle_gamma   90.00
#
_symmetry.space_group_name_H-M   'P 1'
#
loop_
_entity.id
_entity.type
_entity.pdbx_description
1 polymer ?
#
loop_
_entity_poly.entity_id
_entity_poly.type
_entity_poly.pdbx_seq_one_letter_code
_entity_poly.pdbx_strand_id
1 'polypeptide(L)'
;MDIDFFAGIVRTGTVLGADAGMSPQEVRRYLGDDPWDTELSWDYGLVEFFWDVKGSRFEVNLGRTTEQVPFSALAAKVSLVPQEDGTYLEPTSGVVVHVRDGLVSLIVSTRGGLGGLDIPGDRLPEVNSHPGFYADIVQTGTVLGVDADLDPSVISRVLGDFEYENDNGESFWWGYDIVEIFWHRRASGHGVIGSHFSVQTHRLSARNRPLLFADLEAELVRRGVSLTPLPLFEDYQDYWQPESRMTLTVHVPCGEVERIGSDYRRDPAQPDWGDHRAIYRSMKEVVNFSPAARSKWIAKHKPAEYAWSWWMRRIRTITGRATAADQVRDREKWVDFGYWAFEQCPALDVPAAMVAQAVAEYTADLEDSQPEMRRLPADTVVRACLAQITGKLDRTDKSLLAAASLHRHAVEDTALLDSWIARRNDIPSASMPRL
;
A
#
# COMPACT_ATOMS: atom_id res chain seq x y z
N MET A 1 20.84 -17.26 -13.78
CA MET A 1 19.79 -16.50 -13.10
C MET A 1 19.17 -17.39 -12.05
N ASP A 2 18.94 -16.82 -10.87
CA ASP A 2 18.33 -17.54 -9.75
C ASP A 2 16.80 -17.62 -9.92
N ILE A 3 16.16 -18.64 -9.33
CA ILE A 3 14.70 -18.79 -9.31
C ILE A 3 14.00 -17.54 -8.75
N ASP A 4 14.67 -16.84 -7.82
CA ASP A 4 14.14 -15.63 -7.21
C ASP A 4 14.02 -14.47 -8.21
N PHE A 5 14.85 -14.42 -9.25
CA PHE A 5 14.71 -13.44 -10.34
C PHE A 5 13.41 -13.66 -11.11
N PHE A 6 13.16 -14.89 -11.56
CA PHE A 6 11.93 -15.23 -12.29
C PHE A 6 10.68 -15.09 -11.41
N ALA A 7 10.78 -15.50 -10.15
CA ALA A 7 9.71 -15.28 -9.18
C ALA A 7 9.42 -13.79 -8.95
N GLY A 8 10.44 -12.93 -9.04
CA GLY A 8 10.29 -11.47 -8.98
C GLY A 8 9.52 -10.93 -10.19
N ILE A 9 9.86 -11.38 -11.40
CA ILE A 9 9.15 -11.00 -12.63
C ILE A 9 7.70 -11.44 -12.55
N VAL A 10 7.45 -12.69 -12.16
CA VAL A 10 6.11 -13.26 -12.08
C VAL A 10 5.27 -12.62 -10.98
N ARG A 11 5.86 -12.15 -9.87
CA ARG A 11 5.11 -11.41 -8.83
C ARG A 11 4.80 -9.97 -9.20
N THR A 12 5.71 -9.30 -9.90
CA THR A 12 5.63 -7.85 -10.13
C THR A 12 5.04 -7.50 -11.47
N GLY A 13 5.10 -8.40 -12.45
CA GLY A 13 4.82 -8.06 -13.84
C GLY A 13 5.85 -7.11 -14.43
N THR A 14 7.08 -7.10 -13.89
CA THR A 14 8.16 -6.21 -14.36
C THR A 14 9.48 -6.97 -14.53
N VAL A 15 10.30 -6.54 -15.47
CA VAL A 15 11.67 -6.98 -15.66
C VAL A 15 12.59 -5.78 -15.42
N LEU A 16 13.39 -5.84 -14.36
CA LEU A 16 14.33 -4.76 -13.98
C LEU A 16 13.64 -3.38 -13.88
N GLY A 17 12.37 -3.37 -13.44
CA GLY A 17 11.55 -2.17 -13.30
C GLY A 17 10.85 -1.72 -14.58
N ALA A 18 11.07 -2.37 -15.72
CA ALA A 18 10.33 -2.14 -16.97
C ALA A 18 9.16 -3.12 -17.10
N ASP A 19 8.04 -2.68 -17.68
CA ASP A 19 6.83 -3.50 -17.81
C ASP A 19 6.16 -3.37 -19.17
N ALA A 20 5.17 -4.24 -19.39
CA ALA A 20 4.41 -4.34 -20.61
C ALA A 20 3.66 -3.05 -20.97
N GLY A 21 3.44 -2.13 -20.04
CA GLY A 21 2.77 -0.85 -20.25
C GLY A 21 3.65 0.34 -20.54
N MET A 22 4.96 0.23 -20.35
CA MET A 22 5.88 1.32 -20.63
C MET A 22 5.99 1.60 -22.13
N SER A 23 6.10 2.87 -22.48
CA SER A 23 6.48 3.30 -23.84
C SER A 23 7.92 2.86 -24.17
N PRO A 24 8.30 2.79 -25.46
CA PRO A 24 9.68 2.52 -25.85
C PRO A 24 10.68 3.47 -25.19
N GLN A 25 10.33 4.76 -25.04
CA GLN A 25 11.20 5.73 -24.36
C GLN A 25 11.38 5.45 -22.88
N GLU A 26 10.36 4.94 -22.19
CA GLU A 26 10.44 4.55 -20.79
C GLU A 26 11.29 3.29 -20.63
N VAL A 27 11.05 2.24 -21.43
CA VAL A 27 11.87 1.01 -21.40
C VAL A 27 13.34 1.32 -21.67
N ARG A 28 13.64 2.22 -22.62
CA ARG A 28 15.01 2.67 -22.89
C ARG A 28 15.71 3.27 -21.68
N ARG A 29 14.98 3.99 -20.81
CA ARG A 29 15.55 4.58 -19.59
C ARG A 29 15.99 3.51 -18.58
N TYR A 30 15.29 2.37 -18.54
CA TYR A 30 15.59 1.28 -17.63
C TYR A 30 16.63 0.30 -18.19
N LEU A 31 16.51 -0.05 -19.47
CA LEU A 31 17.28 -1.16 -20.07
C LEU A 31 18.39 -0.69 -21.04
N GLY A 32 18.43 0.60 -21.37
CA GLY A 32 19.33 1.15 -22.40
C GLY A 32 18.77 1.01 -23.82
N ASP A 33 19.59 1.37 -24.80
CA ASP A 33 19.22 1.26 -26.22
C ASP A 33 19.08 -0.22 -26.64
N ASP A 34 18.12 -0.50 -27.53
CA ASP A 34 17.93 -1.82 -28.13
C ASP A 34 19.15 -2.18 -29.00
N PRO A 35 19.82 -3.31 -28.76
CA PRO A 35 20.93 -3.75 -29.58
C PRO A 35 20.54 -4.11 -31.03
N TRP A 36 19.24 -4.28 -31.35
CA TRP A 36 18.79 -4.84 -32.63
C TRP A 36 17.83 -3.94 -33.45
N ASP A 37 17.52 -2.73 -32.96
CA ASP A 37 16.78 -1.62 -33.59
C ASP A 37 15.69 -2.03 -34.59
N THR A 38 14.66 -2.74 -34.10
CA THR A 38 13.41 -2.92 -34.86
C THR A 38 12.32 -2.03 -34.27
N GLU A 39 11.54 -1.34 -35.13
CA GLU A 39 10.62 -0.26 -34.70
C GLU A 39 9.56 -0.68 -33.66
N LEU A 40 9.25 -1.98 -33.53
CA LEU A 40 8.11 -2.47 -32.72
C LEU A 40 8.43 -3.66 -31.81
N SER A 41 9.67 -4.16 -31.81
CA SER A 41 10.13 -5.20 -30.89
C SER A 41 11.56 -4.97 -30.45
N TRP A 42 11.80 -4.88 -29.15
CA TRP A 42 13.15 -4.69 -28.61
C TRP A 42 13.60 -5.96 -27.89
N ASP A 43 14.72 -6.53 -28.32
CA ASP A 43 15.25 -7.80 -27.82
C ASP A 43 16.48 -7.57 -26.95
N TYR A 44 16.31 -7.75 -25.64
CA TYR A 44 17.39 -7.68 -24.65
C TYR A 44 17.96 -9.07 -24.32
N GLY A 45 17.90 -10.00 -25.28
CA GLY A 45 18.40 -11.36 -25.23
C GLY A 45 17.36 -12.34 -24.66
N LEU A 46 17.18 -12.31 -23.34
CA LEU A 46 16.16 -13.15 -22.68
C LEU A 46 14.78 -12.50 -22.69
N VAL A 47 14.74 -11.16 -22.74
CA VAL A 47 13.53 -10.38 -22.57
C VAL A 47 13.25 -9.58 -23.82
N GLU A 48 12.08 -9.81 -24.41
CA GLU A 48 11.61 -9.11 -25.60
C GLU A 48 10.42 -8.23 -25.22
N PHE A 49 10.47 -6.95 -25.55
CA PHE A 49 9.33 -6.03 -25.46
C PHE A 49 8.70 -5.86 -26.83
N PHE A 50 7.38 -5.84 -26.88
CA PHE A 50 6.60 -5.67 -28.10
C PHE A 50 5.64 -4.50 -27.93
N TRP A 51 5.57 -3.63 -28.93
CA TRP A 51 4.56 -2.57 -29.03
C TRP A 51 3.88 -2.73 -30.38
N ASP A 52 2.79 -3.50 -30.43
CA ASP A 52 2.07 -3.77 -31.66
C ASP A 52 0.61 -3.29 -31.58
N VAL A 53 -0.14 -3.47 -32.68
CA VAL A 53 -1.55 -3.06 -32.76
C VAL A 53 -2.45 -3.76 -31.74
N LYS A 54 -1.99 -4.88 -31.14
CA LYS A 54 -2.71 -5.64 -30.11
C LYS A 54 -2.36 -5.16 -28.69
N GLY A 55 -1.50 -4.15 -28.56
CA GLY A 55 -1.07 -3.57 -27.30
C GLY A 55 0.42 -3.78 -27.07
N SER A 56 0.82 -3.59 -25.82
CA SER A 56 2.20 -3.72 -25.41
C SER A 56 2.37 -4.90 -24.47
N ARG A 57 3.44 -5.68 -24.67
CA ARG A 57 3.75 -6.88 -23.88
C ARG A 57 5.25 -7.06 -23.72
N PHE A 58 5.66 -7.83 -22.72
CA PHE A 58 6.99 -8.42 -22.72
C PHE A 58 6.94 -9.93 -22.55
N GLU A 59 7.97 -10.58 -23.08
CA GLU A 59 8.16 -12.02 -23.03
C GLU A 59 9.56 -12.33 -22.47
N VAL A 60 9.63 -13.30 -21.56
CA VAL A 60 10.88 -13.89 -21.07
C VAL A 60 10.98 -15.30 -21.65
N ASN A 61 11.72 -15.46 -22.75
CA ASN A 61 11.75 -16.70 -23.51
C ASN A 61 12.81 -17.67 -22.97
N LEU A 62 12.38 -18.49 -22.01
CA LEU A 62 13.26 -19.46 -21.35
C LEU A 62 13.69 -20.61 -22.26
N GLY A 63 13.00 -20.84 -23.38
CA GLY A 63 13.44 -21.78 -24.41
C GLY A 63 14.73 -21.38 -25.13
N ARG A 64 15.13 -20.10 -25.05
CA ARG A 64 16.37 -19.59 -25.65
C ARG A 64 17.58 -19.65 -24.71
N THR A 65 17.38 -20.02 -23.44
CA THR A 65 18.44 -20.07 -22.44
C THR A 65 18.89 -21.50 -22.16
N THR A 66 20.16 -21.67 -21.79
CA THR A 66 20.69 -22.95 -21.29
C THR A 66 20.23 -23.27 -19.87
N GLU A 67 19.79 -22.26 -19.12
CA GLU A 67 19.25 -22.41 -17.78
C GLU A 67 17.83 -22.93 -17.82
N GLN A 68 17.59 -24.04 -17.12
CA GLN A 68 16.27 -24.60 -16.93
C GLN A 68 15.64 -24.04 -15.65
N VAL A 69 14.38 -23.61 -15.75
CA VAL A 69 13.60 -23.15 -14.61
C VAL A 69 12.53 -24.21 -14.30
N PRO A 70 12.71 -25.05 -13.27
CA PRO A 70 11.70 -26.03 -12.90
C PRO A 70 10.41 -25.34 -12.46
N PHE A 71 9.27 -25.73 -13.03
CA PHE A 71 7.99 -25.16 -12.66
C PHE A 71 7.68 -25.32 -11.16
N SER A 72 8.04 -26.47 -10.58
CA SER A 72 7.87 -26.72 -9.14
C SER A 72 8.65 -25.73 -8.27
N ALA A 73 9.84 -25.31 -8.69
CA ALA A 73 10.64 -24.33 -7.96
C ALA A 73 10.02 -22.93 -8.05
N LEU A 74 9.46 -22.56 -9.21
CA LEU A 74 8.78 -21.28 -9.40
C LEU A 74 7.45 -21.24 -8.62
N ALA A 75 6.63 -22.28 -8.74
CA ALA A 75 5.34 -22.41 -8.05
C ALA A 75 5.47 -22.48 -6.52
N ALA A 76 6.64 -22.87 -6.00
CA ALA A 76 6.93 -22.78 -4.56
C ALA A 76 7.15 -21.33 -4.08
N LYS A 77 7.42 -20.39 -5.00
CA LYS A 77 7.77 -19.00 -4.72
C LYS A 77 6.68 -18.00 -5.08
N VAL A 78 5.77 -18.37 -5.99
CA VAL A 78 4.72 -17.49 -6.51
C VAL A 78 3.39 -18.25 -6.61
N SER A 79 2.27 -17.52 -6.48
CA SER A 79 0.94 -18.12 -6.51
C SER A 79 0.46 -18.25 -7.94
N LEU A 80 0.42 -19.47 -8.45
CA LEU A 80 0.09 -19.75 -9.84
C LEU A 80 -1.25 -20.48 -9.93
N VAL A 81 -2.19 -19.90 -10.68
CA VAL A 81 -3.50 -20.47 -10.94
C VAL A 81 -3.45 -21.16 -12.30
N PRO A 82 -3.67 -22.49 -12.37
CA PRO A 82 -3.67 -23.21 -13.64
C PRO A 82 -4.76 -22.67 -14.56
N GLN A 83 -4.42 -22.51 -15.83
CA GLN A 83 -5.32 -22.16 -16.92
C GLN A 83 -5.46 -23.36 -17.88
N GLU A 84 -6.22 -23.18 -18.96
CA GLU A 84 -6.23 -24.14 -20.07
C GLU A 84 -4.84 -24.19 -20.75
N ASP A 85 -4.51 -25.32 -21.38
CA ASP A 85 -3.31 -25.49 -22.23
C ASP A 85 -1.92 -25.45 -21.55
N GLY A 86 -1.84 -25.78 -20.26
CA GLY A 86 -0.55 -25.86 -19.56
C GLY A 86 0.08 -24.50 -19.28
N THR A 87 -0.76 -23.46 -19.22
CA THR A 87 -0.38 -22.13 -18.77
C THR A 87 -0.86 -21.89 -17.35
N TYR A 88 -0.19 -20.97 -16.66
CA TYR A 88 -0.47 -20.63 -15.27
C TYR A 88 -0.45 -19.12 -15.11
N LEU A 89 -1.48 -18.57 -14.48
CA LEU A 89 -1.59 -17.14 -14.25
C LEU A 89 -1.13 -16.80 -12.83
N GLU A 90 -0.26 -15.81 -12.69
CA GLU A 90 -0.05 -15.15 -11.41
C GLU A 90 -1.14 -14.06 -11.25
N PRO A 91 -2.05 -14.20 -10.27
CA PRO A 91 -3.27 -13.40 -10.18
C PRO A 91 -3.01 -11.92 -9.86
N THR A 92 -1.85 -11.60 -9.31
CA THR A 92 -1.53 -10.26 -8.83
C THR A 92 -0.98 -9.37 -9.95
N SER A 93 -0.07 -9.92 -10.73
CA SER A 93 0.64 -9.23 -11.81
C SER A 93 -0.03 -9.41 -13.17
N GLY A 94 -0.94 -10.39 -13.30
CA GLY A 94 -1.48 -10.81 -14.58
C GLY A 94 -0.47 -11.55 -15.46
N VAL A 95 0.69 -11.94 -14.92
CA VAL A 95 1.73 -12.65 -15.68
C VAL A 95 1.30 -14.08 -15.95
N VAL A 96 1.44 -14.49 -17.22
CA VAL A 96 1.18 -15.86 -17.67
C VAL A 96 2.50 -16.62 -17.79
N VAL A 97 2.55 -17.81 -17.21
CA VAL A 97 3.68 -18.72 -17.19
C VAL A 97 3.32 -19.96 -18.02
N HIS A 98 4.02 -20.17 -19.13
CA HIS A 98 3.85 -21.36 -19.96
C HIS A 98 4.78 -22.48 -19.49
N VAL A 99 4.22 -23.65 -19.22
CA VAL A 99 4.98 -24.82 -18.74
C VAL A 99 4.99 -25.92 -19.80
N ARG A 100 6.18 -26.46 -20.09
CA ARG A 100 6.36 -27.61 -20.98
C ARG A 100 7.33 -28.58 -20.32
N ASP A 101 6.93 -29.85 -20.25
CA ASP A 101 7.74 -30.93 -19.66
C ASP A 101 8.24 -30.63 -18.24
N GLY A 102 7.41 -29.95 -17.43
CA GLY A 102 7.75 -29.55 -16.05
C GLY A 102 8.72 -28.37 -15.94
N LEU A 103 9.09 -27.74 -17.05
CA LEU A 103 9.94 -26.55 -17.11
C LEU A 103 9.13 -25.33 -17.55
N VAL A 104 9.49 -24.17 -17.02
CA VAL A 104 8.96 -22.89 -17.49
C VAL A 104 9.61 -22.60 -18.84
N SER A 105 8.77 -22.44 -19.86
CA SER A 105 9.19 -22.21 -21.25
C SER A 105 9.05 -20.75 -21.68
N LEU A 106 8.09 -20.02 -21.11
CA LEU A 106 7.80 -18.63 -21.42
C LEU A 106 7.14 -17.95 -20.22
N ILE A 107 7.51 -16.70 -19.94
CA ILE A 107 6.80 -15.81 -19.02
C ILE A 107 6.32 -14.61 -19.83
N VAL A 108 5.04 -14.30 -19.80
CA VAL A 108 4.42 -13.24 -20.60
C VAL A 108 3.67 -12.28 -19.68
N SER A 109 3.87 -10.98 -19.88
CA SER A 109 3.00 -9.95 -19.32
C SER A 109 2.42 -9.12 -20.46
N THR A 110 1.13 -8.83 -20.41
CA THR A 110 0.43 -8.04 -21.44
C THR A 110 -0.29 -6.85 -20.81
N ARG A 111 -0.38 -5.73 -21.54
CA ARG A 111 -1.26 -4.61 -21.22
C ARG A 111 -2.41 -4.56 -22.23
N GLY A 112 -3.64 -4.41 -21.72
CA GLY A 112 -4.88 -4.47 -22.47
C GLY A 112 -4.87 -3.65 -23.78
N GLY A 113 -5.06 -4.35 -24.90
CA GLY A 113 -5.61 -3.82 -26.12
C GLY A 113 -7.14 -4.03 -26.15
N LEU A 114 -7.87 -3.12 -26.80
CA LEU A 114 -9.32 -3.23 -27.05
C LEU A 114 -9.73 -4.48 -27.86
N GLY A 115 -8.76 -5.22 -28.40
CA GLY A 115 -8.92 -6.61 -28.80
C GLY A 115 -7.84 -7.38 -28.06
N GLY A 116 -8.23 -8.27 -27.15
CA GLY A 116 -7.32 -9.20 -26.52
C GLY A 116 -6.44 -9.84 -27.60
N LEU A 117 -5.16 -10.02 -27.29
CA LEU A 117 -4.45 -11.12 -27.92
C LEU A 117 -5.34 -12.36 -27.72
N ASP A 118 -5.67 -13.06 -28.81
CA ASP A 118 -6.24 -14.41 -28.80
C ASP A 118 -5.29 -15.32 -27.99
N ILE A 119 -5.33 -15.22 -26.67
CA ILE A 119 -4.95 -16.30 -25.78
C ILE A 119 -6.10 -17.29 -25.97
N PRO A 120 -5.86 -18.51 -26.49
CA PRO A 120 -6.92 -19.50 -26.62
C PRO A 120 -7.61 -19.66 -25.26
N GLY A 121 -8.86 -19.19 -25.19
CA GLY A 121 -9.58 -18.99 -23.92
C GLY A 121 -9.85 -17.51 -23.61
N ASP A 122 -10.74 -16.88 -24.38
CA ASP A 122 -11.34 -15.55 -24.11
C ASP A 122 -12.27 -15.56 -22.88
N ARG A 123 -11.77 -16.07 -21.76
CA ARG A 123 -12.32 -15.80 -20.44
C ARG A 123 -11.28 -15.01 -19.69
N LEU A 124 -11.62 -13.76 -19.40
CA LEU A 124 -11.00 -13.02 -18.30
C LEU A 124 -10.84 -13.99 -17.12
N PRO A 125 -9.62 -14.18 -16.61
CA PRO A 125 -9.38 -15.24 -15.65
C PRO A 125 -10.26 -15.06 -14.41
N GLU A 126 -10.71 -16.16 -13.81
CA GLU A 126 -11.54 -16.20 -12.59
C GLU A 126 -10.80 -15.71 -11.32
N VAL A 127 -9.90 -14.73 -11.48
CA VAL A 127 -8.94 -14.22 -10.49
C VAL A 127 -9.65 -13.70 -9.25
N ASN A 128 -10.76 -13.00 -9.43
CA ASN A 128 -11.52 -12.39 -8.32
C ASN A 128 -12.24 -13.42 -7.43
N SER A 129 -12.21 -14.72 -7.73
CA SER A 129 -12.74 -15.76 -6.82
C SER A 129 -11.65 -16.62 -6.19
N HIS A 130 -10.39 -16.48 -6.61
CA HIS A 130 -9.32 -17.34 -6.13
C HIS A 130 -8.80 -16.85 -4.76
N PRO A 131 -8.73 -17.71 -3.72
CA PRO A 131 -8.21 -17.34 -2.40
C PRO A 131 -6.81 -16.72 -2.44
N GLY A 132 -5.99 -17.13 -3.43
CA GLY A 132 -4.65 -16.59 -3.64
C GLY A 132 -4.58 -15.09 -3.93
N PHE A 133 -5.58 -14.50 -4.60
CA PHE A 133 -5.64 -13.05 -4.82
C PHE A 133 -5.87 -12.32 -3.49
N TYR A 134 -6.83 -12.79 -2.70
CA TYR A 134 -7.16 -12.22 -1.39
C TYR A 134 -6.04 -12.42 -0.36
N ALA A 135 -5.39 -13.58 -0.38
CA ALA A 135 -4.24 -13.85 0.47
C ALA A 135 -3.06 -12.93 0.14
N ASP A 136 -2.88 -12.56 -1.14
CA ASP A 136 -1.88 -11.56 -1.52
C ASP A 136 -2.21 -10.19 -0.91
N ILE A 137 -3.45 -9.73 -1.04
CA ILE A 137 -3.90 -8.47 -0.46
C ILE A 137 -3.66 -8.43 1.06
N VAL A 138 -4.02 -9.51 1.76
CA VAL A 138 -3.82 -9.64 3.20
C VAL A 138 -2.34 -9.68 3.57
N GLN A 139 -1.50 -10.32 2.76
CA GLN A 139 -0.06 -10.42 3.00
C GLN A 139 0.68 -9.11 2.73
N THR A 140 0.34 -8.43 1.64
CA THR A 140 1.08 -7.27 1.12
C THR A 140 0.52 -5.94 1.62
N GLY A 141 -0.75 -5.94 2.03
CA GLY A 141 -1.49 -4.75 2.38
C GLY A 141 -1.78 -3.86 1.17
N THR A 142 -1.86 -4.45 -0.02
CA THR A 142 -2.03 -3.75 -1.30
C THR A 142 -2.89 -4.56 -2.26
N VAL A 143 -3.60 -3.89 -3.16
CA VAL A 143 -4.34 -4.54 -4.26
C VAL A 143 -3.51 -4.42 -5.52
N LEU A 144 -2.95 -5.51 -6.03
CA LEU A 144 -2.02 -5.47 -7.19
C LEU A 144 -0.91 -4.44 -6.98
N GLY A 145 -0.35 -4.41 -5.76
CA GLY A 145 0.63 -3.43 -5.25
C GLY A 145 0.18 -1.97 -5.22
N VAL A 146 -1.08 -1.64 -5.55
CA VAL A 146 -1.63 -0.33 -5.22
C VAL A 146 -2.11 -0.27 -3.78
N ASP A 147 -1.98 0.92 -3.20
CA ASP A 147 -2.52 1.24 -1.89
C ASP A 147 -3.23 2.58 -1.95
N ALA A 148 -4.10 2.86 -0.97
CA ALA A 148 -4.78 4.15 -0.87
C ALA A 148 -3.82 5.33 -0.65
N ASP A 149 -2.58 5.06 -0.21
CA ASP A 149 -1.52 6.07 -0.06
C ASP A 149 -1.00 6.64 -1.39
N LEU A 150 -1.37 6.03 -2.51
CA LEU A 150 -1.03 6.49 -3.85
C LEU A 150 -1.97 7.59 -4.33
N ASP A 151 -1.42 8.44 -5.19
CA ASP A 151 -2.19 9.46 -5.91
C ASP A 151 -3.23 8.78 -6.83
N PRO A 152 -4.46 9.30 -6.93
CA PRO A 152 -5.49 8.72 -7.78
C PRO A 152 -5.03 8.53 -9.23
N SER A 153 -4.18 9.40 -9.78
CA SER A 153 -3.63 9.23 -11.13
C SER A 153 -2.76 7.98 -11.27
N VAL A 154 -2.00 7.62 -10.24
CA VAL A 154 -1.21 6.39 -10.20
C VAL A 154 -2.11 5.18 -10.12
N ILE A 155 -3.15 5.23 -9.26
CA ILE A 155 -4.11 4.15 -9.14
C ILE A 155 -4.86 3.93 -10.45
N SER A 156 -5.33 4.99 -11.11
CA SER A 156 -6.01 4.86 -12.41
C SER A 156 -5.10 4.26 -13.49
N ARG A 157 -3.80 4.57 -13.45
CA ARG A 157 -2.84 3.93 -14.36
C ARG A 157 -2.72 2.41 -14.13
N VAL A 158 -2.86 1.95 -12.89
CA VAL A 158 -2.62 0.56 -12.46
C VAL A 158 -3.91 -0.28 -12.33
N LEU A 159 -5.05 0.34 -12.02
CA LEU A 159 -6.34 -0.33 -11.95
C LEU A 159 -7.24 0.01 -13.14
N GLY A 160 -6.82 0.93 -14.01
CA GLY A 160 -7.62 1.42 -15.13
C GLY A 160 -8.59 2.54 -14.75
N ASP A 161 -9.61 2.73 -15.57
CA ASP A 161 -10.70 3.65 -15.26
C ASP A 161 -11.57 3.05 -14.14
N PHE A 162 -11.97 3.88 -13.18
CA PHE A 162 -12.92 3.47 -12.15
C PHE A 162 -14.33 3.34 -12.74
N GLU A 163 -15.16 2.48 -12.15
CA GLU A 163 -16.54 2.24 -12.57
C GLU A 163 -17.49 3.28 -12.01
N TYR A 164 -17.24 3.72 -10.78
CA TYR A 164 -18.02 4.77 -10.11
C TYR A 164 -17.16 5.62 -9.19
N GLU A 165 -17.58 6.86 -9.02
CA GLU A 165 -17.04 7.82 -8.06
C GLU A 165 -18.15 8.20 -7.09
N ASN A 166 -17.81 8.29 -5.81
CA ASN A 166 -18.64 8.95 -4.82
C ASN A 166 -17.83 10.09 -4.19
N ASP A 167 -18.44 11.29 -4.14
CA ASP A 167 -17.82 12.49 -3.61
C ASP A 167 -18.69 13.06 -2.47
N ASN A 168 -18.10 13.13 -1.26
CA ASN A 168 -18.70 13.69 -0.05
C ASN A 168 -18.06 15.05 0.32
N GLY A 169 -17.44 15.74 -0.63
CA GLY A 169 -16.73 16.99 -0.45
C GLY A 169 -15.30 16.78 0.01
N GLU A 170 -15.10 16.63 1.32
CA GLU A 170 -13.76 16.47 1.91
C GLU A 170 -13.19 15.07 1.69
N SER A 171 -14.04 14.08 1.46
CA SER A 171 -13.64 12.72 1.12
C SER A 171 -14.32 12.26 -0.17
N PHE A 172 -13.62 11.41 -0.91
CA PHE A 172 -14.16 10.76 -2.10
C PHE A 172 -13.54 9.38 -2.24
N TRP A 173 -14.17 8.51 -3.04
CA TRP A 173 -13.63 7.19 -3.33
C TRP A 173 -13.99 6.74 -4.74
N TRP A 174 -13.14 5.88 -5.27
CA TRP A 174 -13.31 5.24 -6.57
C TRP A 174 -13.57 3.76 -6.39
N GLY A 175 -14.53 3.24 -7.15
CA GLY A 175 -14.87 1.83 -7.21
C GLY A 175 -14.31 1.14 -8.45
N TYR A 176 -13.69 -0.01 -8.25
CA TYR A 176 -13.15 -0.91 -9.26
C TYR A 176 -13.76 -2.30 -9.02
N ASP A 177 -15.05 -2.45 -9.34
CA ASP A 177 -15.87 -3.63 -9.04
C ASP A 177 -16.01 -3.93 -7.53
N ILE A 178 -15.20 -4.85 -6.99
CA ILE A 178 -15.21 -5.21 -5.58
C ILE A 178 -14.23 -4.38 -4.74
N VAL A 179 -13.36 -3.60 -5.39
CA VAL A 179 -12.34 -2.80 -4.71
C VAL A 179 -12.80 -1.35 -4.63
N GLU A 180 -12.71 -0.74 -3.46
CA GLU A 180 -13.00 0.68 -3.23
C GLU A 180 -11.79 1.33 -2.59
N ILE A 181 -11.35 2.47 -3.12
CA ILE A 181 -10.18 3.21 -2.61
C ILE A 181 -10.59 4.61 -2.22
N PHE A 182 -10.27 5.00 -0.99
CA PHE A 182 -10.79 6.19 -0.32
C PHE A 182 -9.68 7.20 -0.08
N TRP A 183 -9.99 8.47 -0.34
CA TRP A 183 -9.10 9.59 -0.11
C TRP A 183 -9.81 10.75 0.59
N HIS A 184 -8.99 11.64 1.14
CA HIS A 184 -9.40 12.97 1.59
C HIS A 184 -8.74 14.04 0.73
N ARG A 185 -9.50 15.06 0.32
CA ARG A 185 -8.94 16.23 -0.35
C ARG A 185 -8.21 17.09 0.67
N ARG A 186 -7.01 17.54 0.33
CA ARG A 186 -6.29 18.51 1.16
C ARG A 186 -6.94 19.87 1.04
N ALA A 187 -7.24 20.52 2.15
CA ALA A 187 -7.87 21.85 2.16
C ALA A 187 -7.00 22.92 1.47
N SER A 188 -5.68 22.72 1.47
CA SER A 188 -4.72 23.56 0.73
C SER A 188 -4.80 23.42 -0.80
N GLY A 189 -5.47 22.38 -1.32
CA GLY A 189 -5.47 22.05 -2.75
C GLY A 189 -4.21 21.33 -3.24
N HIS A 190 -3.29 20.97 -2.34
CA HIS A 190 -2.02 20.30 -2.69
C HIS A 190 -2.16 18.79 -2.96
N GLY A 191 -3.33 18.34 -3.41
CA GLY A 191 -3.62 16.95 -3.73
C GLY A 191 -4.54 16.28 -2.71
N VAL A 192 -4.27 14.99 -2.46
CA VAL A 192 -5.13 14.14 -1.63
C VAL A 192 -4.32 13.34 -0.61
N ILE A 193 -4.99 12.86 0.43
CA ILE A 193 -4.43 12.00 1.48
C ILE A 193 -5.15 10.66 1.41
N GLY A 194 -4.39 9.58 1.25
CA GLY A 194 -4.91 8.22 1.34
C GLY A 194 -5.60 7.95 2.66
N SER A 195 -6.83 7.43 2.60
CA SER A 195 -7.60 7.07 3.80
C SER A 195 -7.49 5.58 4.08
N HIS A 196 -8.00 4.78 3.15
CA HIS A 196 -8.01 3.32 3.19
C HIS A 196 -8.49 2.76 1.85
N PHE A 197 -8.36 1.45 1.64
CA PHE A 197 -9.12 0.71 0.65
C PHE A 197 -9.92 -0.41 1.31
N SER A 198 -10.92 -0.90 0.60
CA SER A 198 -11.66 -2.11 0.97
C SER A 198 -11.97 -2.98 -0.23
N VAL A 199 -11.98 -4.29 0.00
CA VAL A 199 -12.41 -5.31 -0.93
C VAL A 199 -13.70 -5.92 -0.40
N GLN A 200 -14.80 -5.61 -1.07
CA GLN A 200 -16.17 -5.93 -0.70
C GLN A 200 -16.53 -7.35 -1.17
N THR A 201 -15.94 -8.37 -0.54
CA THR A 201 -16.04 -9.77 -0.97
C THR A 201 -17.45 -10.35 -0.88
N HIS A 202 -18.35 -9.77 -0.08
CA HIS A 202 -19.77 -10.12 -0.10
C HIS A 202 -20.45 -9.91 -1.48
N ARG A 203 -19.88 -9.03 -2.34
CA ARG A 203 -20.36 -8.86 -3.73
C ARG A 203 -20.10 -10.11 -4.58
N LEU A 204 -19.15 -10.98 -4.20
CA LEU A 204 -18.92 -12.26 -4.86
C LEU A 204 -20.03 -13.27 -4.53
N SER A 205 -20.53 -13.26 -3.30
CA SER A 205 -21.65 -14.12 -2.87
C SER A 205 -22.92 -13.82 -3.68
N ALA A 206 -23.17 -12.54 -3.97
CA ALA A 206 -24.25 -12.12 -4.88
C ALA A 206 -24.10 -12.68 -6.31
N ARG A 207 -22.89 -13.12 -6.69
CA ARG A 207 -22.57 -13.78 -7.96
C ARG A 207 -22.47 -15.31 -7.83
N ASN A 208 -22.94 -15.89 -6.72
CA ASN A 208 -22.81 -17.32 -6.37
C ASN A 208 -21.36 -17.81 -6.33
N ARG A 209 -20.43 -16.97 -5.88
CA ARG A 209 -18.99 -17.27 -5.78
C ARG A 209 -18.41 -16.80 -4.43
N PRO A 210 -18.97 -17.21 -3.28
CA PRO A 210 -18.52 -16.71 -1.98
C PRO A 210 -17.03 -17.03 -1.74
N LEU A 211 -16.30 -16.08 -1.13
CA LEU A 211 -14.96 -16.34 -0.60
C LEU A 211 -15.12 -16.93 0.80
N LEU A 212 -14.85 -18.23 0.95
CA LEU A 212 -14.91 -18.88 2.26
C LEU A 212 -13.64 -18.58 3.06
N PHE A 213 -13.81 -18.29 4.35
CA PHE A 213 -12.68 -18.03 5.25
C PHE A 213 -11.75 -19.22 5.36
N ALA A 214 -12.28 -20.45 5.36
CA ALA A 214 -11.46 -21.66 5.41
C ALA A 214 -10.48 -21.78 4.22
N ASP A 215 -10.92 -21.39 3.02
CA ASP A 215 -10.07 -21.43 1.82
C ASP A 215 -9.00 -20.32 1.85
N LEU A 216 -9.39 -19.13 2.29
CA LEU A 216 -8.46 -18.01 2.48
C LEU A 216 -7.44 -18.32 3.59
N GLU A 217 -7.87 -18.86 4.72
CA GLU A 217 -7.03 -19.23 5.85
C GLU A 217 -6.02 -20.32 5.45
N ALA A 218 -6.47 -21.36 4.74
CA ALA A 218 -5.57 -22.41 4.23
C ALA A 218 -4.46 -21.83 3.34
N GLU A 219 -4.82 -20.89 2.46
CA GLU A 219 -3.86 -20.20 1.61
C GLU A 219 -2.91 -19.28 2.39
N LEU A 220 -3.41 -18.55 3.40
CA LEU A 220 -2.57 -17.72 4.28
C LEU A 220 -1.59 -18.58 5.09
N VAL A 221 -2.04 -19.70 5.65
CA VAL A 221 -1.19 -20.66 6.36
C VAL A 221 -0.10 -21.22 5.44
N ARG A 222 -0.45 -21.58 4.19
CA ARG A 222 0.52 -22.03 3.18
C ARG A 222 1.61 -20.98 2.93
N ARG A 223 1.27 -19.69 3.00
CA ARG A 223 2.19 -18.57 2.83
C ARG A 223 2.91 -18.14 4.12
N GLY A 224 2.60 -18.76 5.25
CA GLY A 224 3.15 -18.38 6.56
C GLY A 224 2.61 -17.06 7.10
N VAL A 225 1.43 -16.62 6.64
CA VAL A 225 0.77 -15.39 7.07
C VAL A 225 -0.18 -15.72 8.21
N SER A 226 0.07 -15.14 9.39
CA SER A 226 -0.77 -15.35 10.58
C SER A 226 -1.82 -14.25 10.72
N LEU A 227 -3.00 -14.62 11.21
CA LEU A 227 -4.07 -13.71 11.59
C LEU A 227 -4.30 -13.74 13.11
N THR A 228 -4.57 -12.59 13.70
CA THR A 228 -4.97 -12.46 15.10
C THR A 228 -6.46 -12.16 15.19
N PRO A 229 -7.28 -13.01 15.83
CA PRO A 229 -8.70 -12.70 16.00
C PRO A 229 -8.88 -11.49 16.92
N LEU A 230 -9.79 -10.60 16.55
CA LEU A 230 -10.23 -9.47 17.35
C LEU A 230 -11.47 -9.84 18.18
N PRO A 231 -11.90 -9.01 19.16
CA PRO A 231 -13.13 -9.26 19.89
C PRO A 231 -14.32 -9.42 18.93
N LEU A 232 -15.11 -10.48 19.13
CA LEU A 232 -16.32 -10.76 18.35
C LEU A 232 -17.30 -9.59 18.42
N PHE A 233 -17.93 -9.26 17.30
CA PHE A 233 -18.97 -8.26 17.21
C PHE A 233 -20.20 -8.84 16.50
N GLU A 234 -21.26 -9.08 17.27
CA GLU A 234 -22.49 -9.73 16.76
C GLU A 234 -22.19 -11.07 16.08
N ASP A 235 -22.65 -11.26 14.84
CA ASP A 235 -22.43 -12.46 14.03
C ASP A 235 -21.12 -12.40 13.20
N TYR A 236 -20.24 -11.46 13.50
CA TYR A 236 -19.00 -11.20 12.77
C TYR A 236 -17.75 -11.38 13.63
N GLN A 237 -16.76 -12.04 13.02
CA GLN A 237 -15.41 -12.19 13.57
C GLN A 237 -14.45 -11.37 12.72
N ASP A 238 -13.83 -10.36 13.33
CA ASP A 238 -12.74 -9.62 12.71
C ASP A 238 -11.40 -10.31 12.98
N TYR A 239 -10.51 -10.29 12.00
CA TYR A 239 -9.13 -10.75 12.10
C TYR A 239 -8.17 -9.63 11.71
N TRP A 240 -7.00 -9.61 12.34
CA TRP A 240 -5.94 -8.63 12.12
C TRP A 240 -4.65 -9.29 11.64
N GLN A 241 -4.10 -8.76 10.55
CA GLN A 241 -2.75 -9.08 10.05
C GLN A 241 -1.81 -7.92 10.45
N PRO A 242 -0.90 -8.10 11.41
CA PRO A 242 -0.15 -6.98 12.00
C PRO A 242 0.96 -6.42 11.09
N GLU A 243 1.60 -7.25 10.26
CA GLU A 243 2.69 -6.82 9.38
C GLU A 243 2.21 -5.90 8.24
N SER A 244 1.09 -6.25 7.59
CA SER A 244 0.47 -5.55 6.47
C SER A 244 -0.60 -4.55 6.90
N ARG A 245 -1.05 -4.64 8.16
CA ARG A 245 -2.11 -3.82 8.75
C ARG A 245 -3.47 -3.99 8.05
N MET A 246 -3.80 -5.23 7.76
CA MET A 246 -5.05 -5.62 7.10
C MET A 246 -6.05 -6.20 8.10
N THR A 247 -7.32 -5.81 7.96
CA THR A 247 -8.45 -6.42 8.66
C THR A 247 -9.25 -7.29 7.71
N LEU A 248 -9.76 -8.39 8.23
CA LEU A 248 -10.72 -9.26 7.55
C LEU A 248 -11.95 -9.41 8.42
N THR A 249 -13.13 -9.23 7.86
CA THR A 249 -14.41 -9.44 8.54
C THR A 249 -15.05 -10.69 8.00
N VAL A 250 -15.33 -11.66 8.88
CA VAL A 250 -15.92 -12.96 8.53
C VAL A 250 -17.30 -13.07 9.15
N HIS A 251 -18.31 -13.38 8.34
CA HIS A 251 -19.65 -13.70 8.81
C HIS A 251 -19.67 -15.14 9.33
N VAL A 252 -19.74 -15.30 10.65
CA VAL A 252 -19.56 -16.58 11.36
C VAL A 252 -20.60 -17.63 10.95
N PRO A 253 -21.91 -17.31 10.78
CA PRO A 253 -22.93 -18.31 10.45
C PRO A 253 -22.69 -19.08 9.15
N CYS A 254 -22.12 -18.44 8.11
CA CYS A 254 -21.83 -19.10 6.83
C CYS A 254 -20.33 -19.24 6.51
N GLY A 255 -19.45 -18.65 7.32
CA GLY A 255 -17.99 -18.70 7.12
C GLY A 255 -17.50 -17.88 5.92
N GLU A 256 -18.31 -16.95 5.41
CA GLU A 256 -17.95 -16.09 4.29
C GLU A 256 -17.12 -14.90 4.76
N VAL A 257 -16.08 -14.57 3.99
CA VAL A 257 -15.38 -13.30 4.14
C VAL A 257 -16.27 -12.21 3.55
N GLU A 258 -16.67 -11.24 4.37
CA GLU A 258 -17.56 -10.15 3.95
C GLU A 258 -16.78 -8.95 3.39
N ARG A 259 -15.63 -8.68 4.00
CA ARG A 259 -14.76 -7.54 3.67
C ARG A 259 -13.30 -7.83 4.04
N ILE A 260 -12.40 -7.34 3.20
CA ILE A 260 -10.97 -7.16 3.53
C ILE A 260 -10.69 -5.66 3.45
N GLY A 261 -9.98 -5.09 4.41
CA GLY A 261 -9.72 -3.65 4.43
C GLY A 261 -8.36 -3.31 5.01
N SER A 262 -7.75 -2.26 4.49
CA SER A 262 -6.60 -1.65 5.15
C SER A 262 -7.09 -0.85 6.37
N ASP A 263 -6.66 -1.20 7.58
CA ASP A 263 -6.94 -0.37 8.76
C ASP A 263 -5.71 0.49 9.06
N TYR A 264 -5.63 1.62 8.36
CA TYR A 264 -4.52 2.56 8.47
C TYR A 264 -4.31 3.13 9.88
N ARG A 265 -5.34 3.12 10.73
CA ARG A 265 -5.39 4.00 11.90
C ARG A 265 -5.59 3.27 13.23
N ARG A 266 -5.96 2.00 13.19
CA ARG A 266 -6.13 1.17 14.38
C ARG A 266 -5.12 0.04 14.39
N ASP A 267 -4.24 0.08 15.37
CA ASP A 267 -3.58 -1.13 15.85
C ASP A 267 -4.44 -1.67 16.99
N PRO A 268 -5.23 -2.74 16.76
CA PRO A 268 -6.12 -3.28 17.78
C PRO A 268 -5.37 -3.91 18.96
N ALA A 269 -4.05 -4.15 18.84
CA ALA A 269 -3.22 -4.57 19.97
C ALA A 269 -2.90 -3.42 20.93
N GLN A 270 -3.23 -2.17 20.60
CA GLN A 270 -3.01 -1.06 21.50
C GLN A 270 -3.98 -1.10 22.68
N PRO A 271 -3.50 -0.91 23.93
CA PRO A 271 -4.37 -0.81 25.09
C PRO A 271 -5.43 0.29 24.91
N ASP A 272 -6.62 0.06 25.44
CA ASP A 272 -7.58 1.15 25.62
C ASP A 272 -7.02 2.14 26.65
N TRP A 273 -6.49 3.25 26.13
CA TRP A 273 -5.93 4.33 26.94
C TRP A 273 -6.99 5.20 27.62
N GLY A 274 -8.26 4.80 27.53
CA GLY A 274 -9.40 5.36 28.25
C GLY A 274 -10.14 6.45 27.48
N ASP A 275 -11.12 7.05 28.17
CA ASP A 275 -12.00 8.08 27.63
C ASP A 275 -11.22 9.25 27.01
N HIS A 276 -11.43 9.47 25.71
CA HIS A 276 -10.83 10.58 24.96
C HIS A 276 -11.06 11.94 25.65
N ARG A 277 -12.22 12.14 26.30
CA ARG A 277 -12.51 13.39 27.03
C ARG A 277 -11.64 13.57 28.27
N ALA A 278 -11.22 12.49 28.92
CA ALA A 278 -10.31 12.54 30.06
C ALA A 278 -8.88 12.89 29.59
N ILE A 279 -8.42 12.26 28.51
CA ILE A 279 -7.12 12.58 27.89
C ILE A 279 -7.08 14.05 27.49
N TYR A 280 -8.09 14.53 26.75
CA TYR A 280 -8.18 15.93 26.34
C TYR A 280 -8.14 16.90 27.53
N ARG A 281 -8.92 16.63 28.60
CA ARG A 281 -8.90 17.46 29.81
C ARG A 281 -7.51 17.55 30.43
N SER A 282 -6.79 16.44 30.49
CA SER A 282 -5.41 16.45 31.00
C SER A 282 -4.47 17.26 30.11
N MET A 283 -4.56 17.11 28.78
CA MET A 283 -3.69 17.85 27.85
C MET A 283 -3.96 19.35 27.87
N LYS A 284 -5.23 19.76 28.08
CA LYS A 284 -5.63 21.15 28.26
C LYS A 284 -5.02 21.79 29.51
N GLU A 285 -4.73 21.02 30.55
CA GLU A 285 -4.00 21.49 31.71
C GLU A 285 -2.49 21.55 31.40
N VAL A 286 -1.92 20.45 30.88
CA VAL A 286 -0.48 20.29 30.65
C VAL A 286 0.07 21.30 29.62
N VAL A 287 -0.71 21.72 28.63
CA VAL A 287 -0.28 22.76 27.68
C VAL A 287 0.13 24.07 28.38
N ASN A 288 -0.42 24.35 29.57
CA ASN A 288 -0.10 25.56 30.34
C ASN A 288 1.09 25.37 31.31
N PHE A 289 1.64 24.17 31.42
CA PHE A 289 2.81 23.91 32.26
C PHE A 289 4.09 24.42 31.60
N SER A 290 5.08 24.78 32.42
CA SER A 290 6.45 24.98 31.94
C SER A 290 7.04 23.65 31.44
N PRO A 291 8.07 23.67 30.55
CA PRO A 291 8.69 22.43 30.05
C PRO A 291 9.11 21.46 31.17
N ALA A 292 9.73 21.98 32.25
CA ALA A 292 10.11 21.16 33.40
C ALA A 292 8.92 20.54 34.15
N ALA A 293 7.80 21.27 34.26
CA ALA A 293 6.58 20.75 34.88
C ALA A 293 5.90 19.70 33.99
N ARG A 294 5.94 19.85 32.65
CA ARG A 294 5.46 18.84 31.71
C ARG A 294 6.26 17.54 31.81
N SER A 295 7.59 17.60 31.85
CA SER A 295 8.42 16.40 32.02
C SER A 295 8.16 15.68 33.35
N LYS A 296 7.98 16.43 34.45
CA LYS A 296 7.56 15.85 35.74
C LYS A 296 6.18 15.20 35.66
N TRP A 297 5.24 15.81 34.94
CA TRP A 297 3.92 15.23 34.73
C TRP A 297 3.99 13.91 33.95
N ILE A 298 4.79 13.84 32.88
CA ILE A 298 5.02 12.60 32.12
C ILE A 298 5.58 11.51 33.03
N ALA A 299 6.65 11.82 33.78
CA ALA A 299 7.28 10.85 34.68
C ALA A 299 6.31 10.28 35.73
N LYS A 300 5.34 11.10 36.19
CA LYS A 300 4.33 10.68 37.16
C LYS A 300 3.22 9.81 36.56
N HIS A 301 2.82 10.05 35.31
CA HIS A 301 1.60 9.45 34.74
C HIS A 301 1.86 8.40 33.66
N LYS A 302 3.09 8.28 33.15
CA LYS A 302 3.39 7.25 32.16
C LYS A 302 3.21 5.85 32.78
N PRO A 303 2.61 4.90 32.06
CA PRO A 303 2.53 3.52 32.52
C PRO A 303 3.93 2.88 32.50
N ALA A 304 4.09 1.79 33.26
CA ALA A 304 5.34 1.02 33.27
C ALA A 304 5.55 0.30 31.93
N GLU A 305 4.48 -0.22 31.33
CA GLU A 305 4.48 -0.89 30.03
C GLU A 305 3.77 -0.01 28.99
N TYR A 306 4.19 -0.12 27.73
CA TYR A 306 3.57 0.60 26.60
C TYR A 306 3.56 2.13 26.76
N ALA A 307 4.58 2.69 27.42
CA ALA A 307 4.72 4.14 27.57
C ALA A 307 4.73 4.88 26.23
N TRP A 308 5.32 4.26 25.19
CA TRP A 308 5.36 4.81 23.83
C TRP A 308 3.95 5.01 23.24
N SER A 309 3.07 4.00 23.31
CA SER A 309 1.73 4.09 22.70
C SER A 309 0.79 4.95 23.53
N TRP A 310 0.92 4.90 24.86
CA TRP A 310 0.29 5.86 25.77
C TRP A 310 0.60 7.30 25.39
N TRP A 311 1.86 7.59 25.05
CA TRP A 311 2.30 8.93 24.67
C TRP A 311 1.82 9.32 23.28
N MET A 312 1.92 8.42 22.30
CA MET A 312 1.41 8.68 20.95
C MET A 312 -0.10 8.97 20.94
N ARG A 313 -0.89 8.32 21.81
CA ARG A 313 -2.30 8.66 21.99
C ARG A 313 -2.51 10.10 22.44
N ARG A 314 -1.66 10.62 23.33
CA ARG A 314 -1.70 12.01 23.82
C ARG A 314 -1.23 12.99 22.76
N ILE A 315 -0.18 12.67 22.02
CA ILE A 315 0.26 13.44 20.86
C ILE A 315 -0.88 13.59 19.85
N ARG A 316 -1.61 12.52 19.51
CA ARG A 316 -2.78 12.60 18.61
C ARG A 316 -3.85 13.57 19.12
N THR A 317 -4.09 13.61 20.43
CA THR A 317 -5.02 14.58 21.04
C THR A 317 -4.48 16.01 21.01
N ILE A 318 -3.18 16.22 21.26
CA ILE A 318 -2.54 17.54 21.21
C ILE A 318 -2.57 18.10 19.79
N THR A 319 -2.09 17.30 18.83
CA THR A 319 -2.00 17.66 17.41
C THR A 319 -3.38 17.86 16.79
N GLY A 320 -4.34 16.95 17.05
CA GLY A 320 -5.72 17.11 16.60
C GLY A 320 -6.41 18.36 17.17
N ARG A 321 -6.06 18.80 18.38
CA ARG A 321 -6.54 20.09 18.89
C ARG A 321 -5.84 21.27 18.21
N ALA A 322 -4.54 21.17 17.94
CA ALA A 322 -3.79 22.21 17.25
C ALA A 322 -4.26 22.43 15.80
N THR A 323 -4.78 21.39 15.13
CA THR A 323 -5.22 21.43 13.72
C THR A 323 -6.73 21.54 13.55
N ALA A 324 -7.52 21.49 14.63
CA ALA A 324 -8.98 21.56 14.54
C ALA A 324 -9.48 22.83 13.83
N ALA A 325 -10.48 22.67 12.95
CA ALA A 325 -11.04 23.76 12.15
C ALA A 325 -11.81 24.82 12.98
N ASP A 326 -12.26 24.48 14.19
CA ASP A 326 -12.96 25.40 15.09
C ASP A 326 -12.01 26.46 15.68
N GLN A 327 -12.54 27.55 16.24
CA GLN A 327 -11.70 28.53 16.94
C GLN A 327 -11.10 27.91 18.22
N VAL A 328 -9.79 27.66 18.19
CA VAL A 328 -9.02 27.17 19.34
C VAL A 328 -8.34 28.33 20.04
N ARG A 329 -8.76 28.61 21.29
CA ARG A 329 -8.08 29.59 22.15
C ARG A 329 -6.63 29.17 22.37
N ASP A 330 -5.72 30.13 22.22
CA ASP A 330 -4.27 29.96 22.37
C ASP A 330 -3.70 28.85 21.47
N ARG A 331 -4.17 28.73 20.21
CA ARG A 331 -3.74 27.68 19.27
C ARG A 331 -2.22 27.57 19.14
N GLU A 332 -1.50 28.69 19.08
CA GLU A 332 -0.03 28.72 19.01
C GLU A 332 0.62 27.91 20.15
N LYS A 333 0.07 27.96 21.37
CA LYS A 333 0.57 27.14 22.49
C LYS A 333 0.37 25.65 22.25
N TRP A 334 -0.75 25.25 21.63
CA TRP A 334 -0.98 23.86 21.23
C TRP A 334 -0.01 23.44 20.12
N VAL A 335 0.30 24.35 19.19
CA VAL A 335 1.26 24.10 18.12
C VAL A 335 2.64 23.79 18.68
N ASP A 336 3.15 24.68 19.53
CA ASP A 336 4.44 24.50 20.20
C ASP A 336 4.45 23.29 21.13
N PHE A 337 3.32 23.02 21.80
CA PHE A 337 3.20 21.84 22.64
C PHE A 337 3.22 20.53 21.84
N GLY A 338 2.66 20.52 20.62
CA GLY A 338 2.76 19.38 19.71
C GLY A 338 4.20 19.07 19.33
N TYR A 339 4.97 20.08 18.89
CA TYR A 339 6.39 19.90 18.56
C TYR A 339 7.23 19.50 19.78
N TRP A 340 7.02 20.16 20.93
CA TRP A 340 7.67 19.76 22.18
C TRP A 340 7.34 18.31 22.56
N ALA A 341 6.10 17.85 22.33
CA ALA A 341 5.70 16.50 22.67
C ALA A 341 6.41 15.45 21.81
N PHE A 342 6.66 15.74 20.53
CA PHE A 342 7.49 14.92 19.65
C PHE A 342 8.95 14.85 20.12
N GLU A 343 9.51 15.93 20.67
CA GLU A 343 10.87 15.93 21.23
C GLU A 343 11.01 14.99 22.44
N GLN A 344 9.91 14.65 23.13
CA GLN A 344 9.93 13.72 24.26
C GLN A 344 9.89 12.25 23.84
N CYS A 345 9.56 11.96 22.57
CA CYS A 345 9.38 10.59 22.07
C CYS A 345 10.59 9.67 22.30
N PRO A 346 11.85 10.10 22.08
CA PRO A 346 13.02 9.24 22.36
C PRO A 346 13.12 8.80 23.82
N ALA A 347 12.73 9.65 24.78
CA ALA A 347 12.77 9.32 26.21
C ALA A 347 11.63 8.38 26.67
N LEU A 348 10.70 8.08 25.76
CA LEU A 348 9.54 7.22 25.97
C LEU A 348 9.56 6.00 25.04
N ASP A 349 10.71 5.72 24.44
CA ASP A 349 10.95 4.57 23.55
C ASP A 349 9.98 4.50 22.35
N VAL A 350 9.50 5.66 21.89
CA VAL A 350 8.68 5.73 20.67
C VAL A 350 9.59 5.48 19.45
N PRO A 351 9.25 4.54 18.56
CA PRO A 351 10.05 4.27 17.36
C PRO A 351 10.24 5.53 16.49
N ALA A 352 11.48 5.80 16.06
CA ALA A 352 11.82 7.00 15.30
C ALA A 352 11.03 7.11 13.98
N ALA A 353 10.77 6.00 13.29
CA ALA A 353 9.89 5.95 12.12
C ALA A 353 8.48 6.49 12.42
N MET A 354 7.90 6.10 13.56
CA MET A 354 6.57 6.55 13.98
C MET A 354 6.56 8.04 14.30
N VAL A 355 7.64 8.56 14.91
CA VAL A 355 7.79 10.01 15.17
C VAL A 355 7.89 10.77 13.85
N ALA A 356 8.74 10.34 12.92
CA ALA A 356 8.92 10.99 11.63
C ALA A 356 7.60 11.05 10.84
N GLN A 357 6.87 9.94 10.75
CA GLN A 357 5.54 9.88 10.14
C GLN A 357 4.57 10.88 10.81
N ALA A 358 4.43 10.83 12.13
CA ALA A 358 3.46 11.66 12.85
C ALA A 358 3.81 13.16 12.79
N VAL A 359 5.09 13.52 12.77
CA VAL A 359 5.54 14.92 12.57
C VAL A 359 5.19 15.39 11.16
N ALA A 360 5.35 14.53 10.15
CA ALA A 360 5.02 14.85 8.77
C ALA A 360 3.50 15.05 8.57
N GLU A 361 2.69 14.12 9.07
CA GLU A 361 1.22 14.25 9.06
C GLU A 361 0.78 15.53 9.79
N TYR A 362 1.29 15.77 11.00
CA TYR A 362 0.94 16.95 11.77
C TYR A 362 1.31 18.27 11.06
N THR A 363 2.48 18.32 10.42
CA THR A 363 2.92 19.51 9.69
C THR A 363 2.06 19.75 8.44
N ALA A 364 1.60 18.69 7.77
CA ALA A 364 0.68 18.78 6.64
C ALA A 364 -0.73 19.21 7.10
N ASP A 365 -1.22 18.68 8.21
CA ASP A 365 -2.51 19.10 8.79
C ASP A 365 -2.50 20.59 9.19
N LEU A 366 -1.38 21.09 9.74
CA LEU A 366 -1.20 22.51 10.02
C LEU A 366 -1.19 23.34 8.73
N GLU A 367 -0.55 22.87 7.67
CA GLU A 367 -0.60 23.54 6.37
C GLU A 367 -2.03 23.67 5.84
N ASP A 368 -2.79 22.59 5.92
CA ASP A 368 -4.13 22.51 5.35
C ASP A 368 -5.13 23.32 6.18
N SER A 369 -5.04 23.23 7.51
CA SER A 369 -6.07 23.77 8.40
C SER A 369 -5.71 25.14 8.97
N GLN A 370 -4.42 25.44 9.16
CA GLN A 370 -3.92 26.60 9.92
C GLN A 370 -2.62 27.15 9.28
N PRO A 371 -2.66 27.59 8.00
CA PRO A 371 -1.48 27.91 7.21
C PRO A 371 -0.59 29.02 7.80
N GLU A 372 -1.14 29.88 8.65
CA GLU A 372 -0.45 30.95 9.36
C GLU A 372 0.40 30.46 10.54
N MET A 373 0.18 29.22 11.01
CA MET A 373 0.89 28.66 12.15
C MET A 373 2.32 28.25 11.78
N ARG A 374 3.22 28.32 12.77
CA ARG A 374 4.60 27.85 12.64
C ARG A 374 4.61 26.37 12.26
N ARG A 375 5.43 26.04 11.27
CA ARG A 375 5.65 24.68 10.75
C ARG A 375 7.14 24.39 10.62
N LEU A 376 7.51 23.12 10.60
CA LEU A 376 8.87 22.71 10.22
C LEU A 376 9.05 22.85 8.70
N PRO A 377 10.27 23.16 8.20
CA PRO A 377 10.53 23.19 6.77
C PRO A 377 10.29 21.82 6.12
N ALA A 378 9.70 21.81 4.92
CA ALA A 378 9.38 20.59 4.17
C ALA A 378 10.59 19.67 4.00
N ASP A 379 11.75 20.22 3.60
CA ASP A 379 13.00 19.47 3.46
C ASP A 379 13.43 18.76 4.76
N THR A 380 13.19 19.38 5.92
CA THR A 380 13.51 18.78 7.23
C THR A 380 12.59 17.60 7.50
N VAL A 381 11.29 17.76 7.25
CA VAL A 381 10.27 16.73 7.45
C VAL A 381 10.51 15.54 6.51
N VAL A 382 10.68 15.80 5.21
CA VAL A 382 10.92 14.77 4.19
C VAL A 382 12.21 14.00 4.49
N ARG A 383 13.30 14.70 4.84
CA ARG A 383 14.58 14.06 5.19
C ARG A 383 14.45 13.17 6.42
N ALA A 384 13.67 13.59 7.43
CA ALA A 384 13.40 12.78 8.61
C ALA A 384 12.65 11.49 8.25
N CYS A 385 11.63 11.55 7.39
CA CYS A 385 10.93 10.35 6.90
C CYS A 385 11.87 9.43 6.11
N LEU A 386 12.59 9.96 5.12
CA LEU A 386 13.49 9.18 4.28
C LEU A 386 14.64 8.53 5.07
N ALA A 387 15.12 9.17 6.15
CA ALA A 387 16.15 8.59 7.00
C ALA A 387 15.70 7.33 7.76
N GLN A 388 14.40 7.06 7.85
CA GLN A 388 13.85 5.90 8.55
C GLN A 388 13.47 4.74 7.63
N ILE A 389 13.58 4.92 6.30
CA ILE A 389 13.28 3.87 5.33
C ILE A 389 14.36 2.81 5.36
N THR A 390 13.97 1.55 5.55
CA THR A 390 14.90 0.41 5.65
C THR A 390 15.25 -0.21 4.31
N GLY A 391 14.45 0.06 3.27
CA GLY A 391 14.58 -0.52 1.94
C GLY A 391 13.88 -1.86 1.78
N LYS A 392 13.20 -2.35 2.84
CA LYS A 392 12.35 -3.54 2.77
C LYS A 392 11.01 -3.24 2.08
N LEU A 393 10.59 -1.97 2.09
CA LEU A 393 9.28 -1.52 1.60
C LEU A 393 8.12 -2.29 2.27
N ASP A 394 8.29 -2.56 3.55
CA ASP A 394 7.19 -3.01 4.40
C ASP A 394 6.18 -1.87 4.64
N ARG A 395 5.15 -2.16 5.43
CA ARG A 395 4.10 -1.19 5.73
C ARG A 395 4.61 0.11 6.37
N THR A 396 5.68 0.02 7.16
CA THR A 396 6.27 1.19 7.83
C THR A 396 7.00 2.06 6.82
N ASP A 397 7.81 1.46 5.94
CA ASP A 397 8.49 2.18 4.85
C ASP A 397 7.48 2.88 3.92
N LYS A 398 6.39 2.19 3.53
CA LYS A 398 5.30 2.77 2.71
C LYS A 398 4.63 3.96 3.40
N SER A 399 4.31 3.82 4.69
CA SER A 399 3.70 4.90 5.48
C SER A 399 4.61 6.14 5.58
N LEU A 400 5.93 5.94 5.69
CA LEU A 400 6.92 7.03 5.69
C LEU A 400 6.98 7.74 4.34
N LEU A 401 6.94 6.99 3.23
CA LEU A 401 6.93 7.52 1.88
C LEU A 401 5.65 8.32 1.61
N ALA A 402 4.50 7.82 2.06
CA ALA A 402 3.22 8.51 2.01
C ALA A 402 3.26 9.82 2.79
N ALA A 403 3.72 9.80 4.04
CA ALA A 403 3.81 10.98 4.88
C ALA A 403 4.80 12.03 4.32
N ALA A 404 5.92 11.60 3.74
CA ALA A 404 6.84 12.49 3.04
C ALA A 404 6.19 13.16 1.81
N SER A 405 5.38 12.41 1.06
CA SER A 405 4.72 12.91 -0.17
C SER A 405 3.75 14.07 0.08
N LEU A 406 3.22 14.20 1.30
CA LEU A 406 2.39 15.34 1.72
C LEU A 406 3.11 16.68 1.61
N HIS A 407 4.44 16.68 1.58
CA HIS A 407 5.26 17.89 1.56
C HIS A 407 5.89 18.17 0.19
N ARG A 408 5.61 17.34 -0.82
CA ARG A 408 6.29 17.36 -2.14
C ARG A 408 6.27 18.72 -2.84
N HIS A 409 5.19 19.50 -2.66
CA HIS A 409 4.99 20.80 -3.30
C HIS A 409 5.88 21.90 -2.71
N ALA A 410 6.45 21.68 -1.51
CA ALA A 410 7.23 22.65 -0.77
C ALA A 410 8.70 22.22 -0.57
N VAL A 411 9.13 21.12 -1.17
CA VAL A 411 10.54 20.66 -1.13
C VAL A 411 11.40 21.55 -2.03
N GLU A 412 12.48 22.09 -1.48
CA GLU A 412 13.45 22.92 -2.21
C GLU A 412 14.64 22.09 -2.72
N ASP A 413 15.07 21.08 -1.97
CA ASP A 413 16.14 20.14 -2.36
C ASP A 413 15.62 19.07 -3.33
N THR A 414 15.79 19.30 -4.63
CA THR A 414 15.32 18.37 -5.68
C THR A 414 15.95 16.97 -5.58
N ALA A 415 17.14 16.83 -5.00
CA ALA A 415 17.76 15.52 -4.80
C ALA A 415 16.98 14.64 -3.80
N LEU A 416 16.20 15.25 -2.88
CA LEU A 416 15.29 14.52 -2.01
C LEU A 416 14.11 13.92 -2.78
N LEU A 417 13.59 14.64 -3.78
CA LEU A 417 12.50 14.14 -4.65
C LEU A 417 12.98 12.96 -5.49
N ASP A 418 14.18 13.05 -6.07
CA ASP A 418 14.79 11.97 -6.84
C ASP A 418 15.04 10.74 -5.96
N SER A 419 15.57 10.94 -4.74
CA SER A 419 15.75 9.85 -3.78
C SER A 419 14.44 9.21 -3.33
N TRP A 420 13.35 9.98 -3.26
CA TRP A 420 12.02 9.46 -2.92
C TRP A 420 11.49 8.55 -4.04
N ILE A 421 11.56 9.01 -5.29
CA ILE A 421 11.14 8.24 -6.48
C ILE A 421 11.97 6.95 -6.60
N ALA A 422 13.29 7.05 -6.47
CA ALA A 422 14.19 5.90 -6.59
C ALA A 422 13.92 4.80 -5.55
N ARG A 423 13.28 5.13 -4.42
CA ARG A 423 12.94 4.19 -3.36
C ARG A 423 11.56 3.54 -3.53
N ARG A 424 10.64 4.14 -4.30
CA ARG A 424 9.36 3.51 -4.66
C ARG A 424 9.52 2.59 -5.86
N ASN A 425 10.25 1.49 -5.67
CA ASN A 425 10.25 0.38 -6.63
C ASN A 425 9.06 -0.58 -6.41
N ASP A 426 8.17 -0.27 -5.46
CA ASP A 426 7.00 -1.07 -5.09
C ASP A 426 5.75 -0.76 -5.92
N ILE A 427 5.70 0.37 -6.64
CA ILE A 427 4.55 0.73 -7.48
C ILE A 427 4.53 -0.22 -8.68
N PRO A 428 3.54 -1.12 -8.79
CA PRO A 428 3.43 -1.96 -9.95
C PRO A 428 2.88 -1.15 -11.10
N SER A 429 3.08 -1.69 -12.27
CA SER A 429 2.66 -1.09 -13.52
C SER A 429 1.63 -1.93 -14.25
N ALA A 430 1.19 -3.03 -13.63
CA ALA A 430 0.11 -3.87 -14.11
C ALA A 430 -1.20 -3.08 -14.19
N SER A 431 -2.09 -3.44 -15.13
CA SER A 431 -3.46 -2.91 -15.25
C SER A 431 -4.49 -3.99 -14.88
N MET A 432 -5.50 -3.71 -14.05
CA MET A 432 -6.60 -4.66 -13.80
C MET A 432 -7.29 -5.11 -15.11
N PRO A 433 -7.54 -6.41 -15.32
CA PRO A 433 -8.49 -6.88 -16.32
C PRO A 433 -9.91 -6.44 -15.93
N ARG A 434 -10.63 -5.77 -16.83
CA ARG A 434 -12.06 -5.42 -16.65
C ARG A 434 -12.89 -6.71 -16.71
N LEU A 435 -13.95 -6.81 -15.90
CA LEU A 435 -14.93 -7.91 -15.97
C LEU A 435 -15.88 -7.79 -17.17
#